data_AF-A0A166IPS4-F1
#
_entry.id   AF-A0A166IPS4-F1
#
_cell.length_a   1.000
_cell.length_b   1.000
_cell.length_c   1.000
_cell.angle_alpha   90.00
_cell.angle_beta   90.00
_cell.angle_gamma   90.00
#
_symmetry.space_group_name_H-M   'P 1'
#
loop_
_entity.id
_entity.type
_entity.pdbx_description
1 polymer ?
#
loop_
_entity_poly.entity_id
_entity_poly.type
_entity_poly.pdbx_seq_one_letter_code
_entity_poly.pdbx_strand_id
1 'polypeptide(L)'
;MDSSSPAHGGGSDSAISLDAAEIVVAPRPVKKTRNFRKDAAEGKQPAREKRKKSLSLLPTLPLDVLYEIFAHLDPRDLLRLARTTKSFRRVLMARSSGFVWREVLDAAVSVKEDCYPPRPDDMPEPEWTALVFDKPWCTGCGGRTSSRPRWMLRVRLCTECMAEKLLPVCVAMTQIPHMDPDVDLIDVLPCERGVFTSTFIVQTQSLIASHTVNYPSSDREKKTRKIVLRVDDLEVYKEGLKNLREQYPDDTVFAEQRKLFDESLMAASEPRLEHAESCLYLEELKGEMRGNDNYYAKADRHDDIKGRLLDLGYDRRDVEHEELRKHRYVWKSYPLSERIWEKIEPVMKEFVERIRERRINEEVSQGSEEVFPS
;
A
#
# COMPACT_ATOMS: atom_id res chain seq x y z
N MET A 1 7.37 -65.26 -33.90
CA MET A 1 7.60 -65.44 -32.47
C MET A 1 8.34 -64.21 -32.00
N ASP A 2 7.86 -63.30 -31.17
CA ASP A 2 6.58 -62.96 -30.57
C ASP A 2 6.78 -61.49 -30.14
N SER A 3 5.90 -60.58 -30.52
CA SER A 3 4.82 -60.06 -29.65
C SER A 3 5.30 -59.36 -28.37
N SER A 4 4.88 -58.10 -28.23
CA SER A 4 4.42 -57.43 -27.00
C SER A 4 5.33 -56.41 -26.29
N SER A 5 4.77 -55.20 -26.11
CA SER A 5 4.97 -54.29 -24.97
C SER A 5 4.80 -55.01 -23.62
N PRO A 6 5.30 -54.44 -22.51
CA PRO A 6 4.46 -53.63 -21.60
C PRO A 6 5.22 -52.39 -21.02
N ALA A 7 4.58 -51.25 -20.77
CA ALA A 7 3.70 -50.86 -19.65
C ALA A 7 4.41 -50.54 -18.31
N HIS A 8 4.26 -49.26 -17.91
CA HIS A 8 4.01 -48.67 -16.58
C HIS A 8 4.49 -49.32 -15.26
N GLY A 9 5.00 -48.45 -14.38
CA GLY A 9 5.02 -48.59 -12.91
C GLY A 9 6.20 -47.80 -12.32
N GLY A 10 6.01 -46.56 -11.82
CA GLY A 10 5.67 -46.25 -10.42
C GLY A 10 6.97 -46.10 -9.61
N GLY A 11 7.27 -45.07 -8.83
CA GLY A 11 6.53 -43.97 -8.24
C GLY A 11 7.23 -43.63 -6.91
N SER A 12 7.47 -42.35 -6.61
CA SER A 12 7.48 -41.78 -5.26
C SER A 12 7.78 -40.27 -5.31
N ASP A 13 6.90 -39.53 -5.99
CA ASP A 13 6.72 -38.11 -5.70
C ASP A 13 5.91 -38.00 -4.41
N SER A 14 6.54 -37.51 -3.34
CA SER A 14 5.83 -37.03 -2.16
C SER A 14 5.53 -35.54 -2.36
N ALA A 15 4.54 -35.27 -3.20
CA ALA A 15 3.95 -33.94 -3.34
C ALA A 15 3.14 -33.62 -2.08
N ILE A 16 3.52 -32.56 -1.36
CA ILE A 16 2.69 -31.95 -0.33
C ILE A 16 1.57 -31.22 -1.08
N SER A 17 0.42 -31.87 -1.15
CA SER A 17 -0.85 -31.26 -1.58
C SER A 17 -1.22 -30.15 -0.61
N LEU A 18 -1.26 -28.91 -1.08
CA LEU A 18 -2.02 -27.84 -0.45
C LEU A 18 -3.12 -27.45 -1.42
N ASP A 19 -4.30 -27.97 -1.13
CA ASP A 19 -5.54 -27.71 -1.85
C ASP A 19 -5.79 -26.20 -1.96
N ALA A 20 -6.07 -25.79 -3.19
CA ALA A 20 -6.62 -24.49 -3.52
C ALA A 20 -8.03 -24.37 -2.92
N ALA A 21 -8.10 -23.93 -1.67
CA ALA A 21 -9.36 -23.54 -1.05
C ALA A 21 -9.85 -22.25 -1.72
N GLU A 22 -10.96 -22.38 -2.46
CA GLU A 22 -11.80 -21.29 -2.94
C GLU A 22 -11.95 -20.20 -1.87
N ILE A 23 -11.50 -18.99 -2.20
CA ILE A 23 -11.84 -17.79 -1.44
C ILE A 23 -13.33 -17.50 -1.72
N VAL A 24 -14.20 -18.10 -0.91
CA VAL A 24 -15.61 -17.72 -0.86
C VAL A 24 -15.68 -16.34 -0.23
N VAL A 25 -15.75 -15.31 -1.09
CA VAL A 25 -15.99 -13.93 -0.66
C VAL A 25 -17.42 -13.83 -0.15
N ALA A 26 -17.59 -13.88 1.17
CA ALA A 26 -18.87 -13.60 1.80
C ALA A 26 -19.28 -12.13 1.52
N PRO A 27 -20.54 -11.85 1.15
CA PRO A 27 -21.00 -10.48 0.96
C PRO A 27 -20.95 -9.72 2.30
N ARG A 28 -20.25 -8.58 2.33
CA ARG A 28 -20.19 -7.71 3.51
C ARG A 28 -21.56 -7.10 3.81
N PRO A 29 -21.92 -6.89 5.09
CA PRO A 29 -23.20 -6.32 5.47
C PRO A 29 -23.32 -4.88 4.97
N VAL A 30 -24.42 -4.61 4.25
CA VAL A 30 -24.81 -3.28 3.80
C VAL A 30 -24.85 -2.34 5.01
N LYS A 31 -23.98 -1.31 5.02
CA LYS A 31 -24.04 -0.23 6.00
C LYS A 31 -25.39 0.47 5.84
N LYS A 32 -26.32 0.21 6.76
CA LYS A 32 -27.64 0.84 6.80
C LYS A 32 -27.49 2.36 6.72
N THR A 33 -27.89 2.92 5.58
CA THR A 33 -28.10 4.34 5.38
C THR A 33 -29.14 4.83 6.37
N ARG A 34 -28.78 5.83 7.18
CA ARG A 34 -29.73 6.50 8.09
C ARG A 34 -30.78 7.23 7.25
N ASN A 35 -31.99 6.68 7.20
CA ASN A 35 -33.17 7.37 6.71
C ASN A 35 -33.42 8.64 7.53
N PHE A 36 -33.31 9.80 6.89
CA PHE A 36 -33.86 11.05 7.40
C PHE A 36 -35.36 11.06 7.10
N ARG A 37 -36.17 10.68 8.08
CA ARG A 37 -37.60 11.04 8.09
C ARG A 37 -37.75 12.43 8.72
N LYS A 38 -38.57 13.25 8.08
CA LYS A 38 -38.92 14.61 8.44
C LYS A 38 -40.37 14.56 8.89
N ASP A 39 -40.64 14.79 10.17
CA ASP A 39 -41.99 15.12 10.66
C ASP A 39 -41.88 16.10 11.83
N ALA A 40 -42.84 17.02 11.85
CA ALA A 40 -42.88 18.25 12.63
C ALA A 40 -43.70 18.12 13.92
N ALA A 41 -43.33 18.96 14.91
CA ALA A 41 -44.11 19.46 16.07
C ALA A 41 -44.71 18.39 17.03
N GLU A 42 -44.78 18.53 18.36
CA GLU A 42 -44.66 19.63 19.30
C GLU A 42 -44.52 19.00 20.71
N GLY A 43 -43.79 19.65 21.63
CA GLY A 43 -43.71 19.18 23.02
C GLY A 43 -42.40 19.59 23.70
N LYS A 44 -42.39 20.77 24.32
CA LYS A 44 -41.26 21.24 25.14
C LYS A 44 -41.17 20.39 26.40
N GLN A 45 -40.29 19.39 26.39
CA GLN A 45 -39.74 18.80 27.62
C GLN A 45 -38.47 19.57 28.02
N PRO A 46 -38.22 19.76 29.34
CA PRO A 46 -37.05 20.48 29.81
C PRO A 46 -35.78 19.77 29.31
N ALA A 47 -34.88 20.54 28.72
CA ALA A 47 -33.64 20.04 28.14
C ALA A 47 -32.86 19.28 29.22
N ARG A 48 -32.84 17.95 29.12
CA ARG A 48 -31.95 17.09 29.91
C ARG A 48 -30.54 17.62 29.67
N GLU A 49 -29.94 18.24 30.69
CA GLU A 49 -28.55 18.68 30.63
C GLU A 49 -27.71 17.50 30.17
N LYS A 50 -27.19 17.60 28.95
CA LYS A 50 -26.21 16.64 28.44
C LYS A 50 -25.01 16.79 29.34
N ARG A 51 -24.87 15.91 30.35
CA ARG A 51 -23.62 15.76 31.12
C ARG A 51 -22.49 15.77 30.11
N LYS A 52 -21.68 16.84 30.11
CA LYS A 52 -20.49 16.91 29.26
C LYS A 52 -19.61 15.74 29.69
N LYS A 53 -19.56 14.69 28.88
CA LYS A 53 -18.64 13.57 29.10
C LYS A 53 -17.24 14.14 29.01
N SER A 54 -16.59 14.35 30.15
CA SER A 54 -15.25 14.91 30.26
C SER A 54 -14.28 13.78 30.58
N LEU A 55 -13.30 13.56 29.72
CA LEU A 55 -12.19 12.62 29.94
C LEU A 55 -11.04 13.25 30.74
N SER A 56 -11.30 14.34 31.46
CA SER A 56 -10.30 15.06 32.27
C SER A 56 -9.64 14.19 33.35
N LEU A 57 -10.31 13.13 33.79
CA LEU A 57 -9.78 12.18 34.77
C LEU A 57 -8.91 11.07 34.15
N LEU A 58 -8.88 10.94 32.82
CA LEU A 58 -8.11 9.89 32.15
C LEU A 58 -6.62 9.93 32.57
N PRO A 59 -5.92 11.08 32.56
CA PRO A 59 -4.51 11.12 32.97
C PRO A 59 -4.27 10.85 34.47
N THR A 60 -5.32 10.78 35.29
CA THR A 60 -5.24 10.49 36.73
C THR A 60 -5.41 9.00 37.05
N LEU A 61 -5.74 8.18 36.06
CA LEU A 61 -5.85 6.73 36.23
C LEU A 61 -4.47 6.07 36.42
N PRO A 62 -4.40 4.92 37.12
CA PRO A 62 -3.18 4.12 37.18
C PRO A 62 -2.69 3.71 35.79
N LEU A 63 -1.37 3.57 35.64
CA LEU A 63 -0.75 3.27 34.34
C LEU A 63 -1.24 1.95 33.75
N ASP A 64 -1.48 0.91 34.57
CA ASP A 64 -1.93 -0.39 34.08
C ASP A 64 -3.31 -0.29 33.39
N VAL A 65 -4.23 0.47 33.98
CA VAL A 65 -5.55 0.74 33.39
C VAL A 65 -5.42 1.58 32.11
N LEU A 66 -4.49 2.54 32.11
CA LEU A 66 -4.21 3.34 30.91
C LEU A 66 -3.66 2.46 29.77
N TYR A 67 -2.73 1.56 30.07
CA TYR A 67 -2.16 0.66 29.08
C TYR A 67 -3.20 -0.30 28.51
N GLU A 68 -4.09 -0.86 29.34
CA GLU A 68 -5.23 -1.67 28.88
C GLU A 68 -6.12 -0.90 27.90
N ILE A 69 -6.46 0.36 28.23
CA ILE A 69 -7.26 1.21 27.33
C ILE A 69 -6.50 1.49 26.03
N PHE A 70 -5.19 1.74 26.12
CA PHE A 70 -4.36 2.09 24.98
C PHE A 70 -4.10 0.91 24.04
N ALA A 71 -4.08 -0.31 24.56
CA ALA A 71 -3.95 -1.54 23.77
C ALA A 71 -5.12 -1.75 22.79
N HIS A 72 -6.28 -1.15 23.06
CA HIS A 72 -7.44 -1.19 22.16
C HIS A 72 -7.44 -0.09 21.08
N LEU A 73 -6.46 0.81 21.07
CA LEU A 73 -6.35 1.85 20.05
C LEU A 73 -5.72 1.29 18.77
N ASP A 74 -6.04 1.91 17.64
CA ASP A 74 -5.25 1.66 16.43
C ASP A 74 -3.86 2.33 16.54
N PRO A 75 -2.84 1.84 15.80
CA PRO A 75 -1.47 2.36 15.89
C PRO A 75 -1.38 3.88 15.68
N ARG A 76 -2.20 4.41 14.78
CA ARG A 76 -2.19 5.84 14.45
C ARG A 76 -2.76 6.67 15.59
N ASP A 77 -3.83 6.21 16.21
CA ASP A 77 -4.48 6.90 17.32
C ASP A 77 -3.63 6.83 18.59
N LEU A 78 -2.90 5.73 18.84
CA LEU A 78 -1.89 5.66 19.90
C LEU A 78 -0.77 6.71 19.67
N LEU A 79 -0.26 6.82 18.45
CA LEU A 79 0.75 7.81 18.09
C LEU A 79 0.26 9.26 18.25
N ARG A 80 -1.00 9.53 17.90
CA ARG A 80 -1.62 10.83 18.11
C ARG A 80 -1.78 11.14 19.57
N LEU A 81 -2.24 10.18 20.36
CA LEU A 81 -2.39 10.32 21.80
C LEU A 81 -1.06 10.70 22.45
N ALA A 82 0.02 10.01 22.09
CA ALA A 82 1.37 10.32 22.55
C ALA A 82 1.85 11.74 22.19
N ARG A 83 1.23 12.39 21.21
CA ARG A 83 1.54 13.78 20.79
C ARG A 83 0.58 14.82 21.37
N THR A 84 -0.49 14.43 22.06
CA THR A 84 -1.49 15.37 22.61
C THR A 84 -1.01 16.13 23.85
N THR A 85 -0.35 15.46 24.79
CA THR A 85 0.10 16.06 26.05
C THR A 85 1.52 15.63 26.39
N LYS A 86 2.23 16.47 27.16
CA LYS A 86 3.59 16.15 27.64
C LYS A 86 3.62 14.88 28.51
N SER A 87 2.57 14.64 29.30
CA SER A 87 2.45 13.46 30.15
C SER A 87 2.29 12.18 29.33
N PHE A 88 1.37 12.15 28.37
CA PHE A 88 1.22 10.98 27.49
C PHE A 88 2.46 10.75 26.64
N ARG A 89 3.11 11.81 26.14
CA ARG A 89 4.39 11.68 25.45
C ARG A 89 5.44 11.00 26.31
N ARG A 90 5.60 11.44 27.56
CA ARG A 90 6.59 10.89 28.49
C ARG A 90 6.33 9.41 28.78
N VAL A 91 5.08 9.03 28.96
CA VAL A 91 4.68 7.65 29.25
C VAL A 91 4.82 6.76 28.02
N LEU A 92 4.18 7.11 26.91
CA LEU A 92 4.09 6.27 25.72
C LEU A 92 5.39 6.18 24.91
N MET A 93 6.27 7.20 24.97
CA MET A 93 7.55 7.15 24.25
C MET A 93 8.68 6.55 25.09
N ALA A 94 8.39 6.10 26.33
CA ALA A 94 9.38 5.43 27.16
C ALA A 94 9.62 3.99 26.68
N ARG A 95 10.85 3.49 26.82
CA ARG A 95 11.16 2.09 26.48
C ARG A 95 10.33 1.08 27.29
N SER A 96 9.97 1.43 28.52
CA SER A 96 9.13 0.62 29.40
C SER A 96 7.72 0.38 28.88
N SER A 97 7.19 1.26 28.02
CA SER A 97 5.86 1.11 27.42
C SER A 97 5.90 0.45 26.04
N GLY A 98 7.06 -0.07 25.59
CA GLY A 98 7.20 -0.70 24.27
C GLY A 98 6.22 -1.87 24.05
N PHE A 99 5.82 -2.57 25.13
CA PHE A 99 4.86 -3.67 25.05
C PHE A 99 3.49 -3.23 24.52
N VAL A 100 3.00 -2.04 24.89
CA VAL A 100 1.71 -1.51 24.41
C VAL A 100 1.75 -1.26 22.92
N TRP A 101 2.87 -0.73 22.42
CA TRP A 101 3.03 -0.53 20.97
C TRP A 101 3.08 -1.85 20.22
N ARG A 102 3.78 -2.84 20.75
CA ARG A 102 3.82 -4.19 20.16
C ARG A 102 2.42 -4.78 20.05
N GLU A 103 1.67 -4.76 21.14
CA GLU A 103 0.30 -5.29 21.18
C GLU A 103 -0.60 -4.60 20.15
N VAL A 104 -0.55 -3.26 20.07
CA VAL A 104 -1.32 -2.49 19.09
C VAL A 104 -0.90 -2.77 17.65
N LEU A 105 0.40 -2.93 17.39
CA LEU A 105 0.93 -3.25 16.06
C LEU A 105 0.59 -4.69 15.65
N ASP A 106 0.71 -5.66 16.55
CA ASP A 106 0.40 -7.07 16.30
C ASP A 106 -1.10 -7.25 16.03
N ALA A 107 -1.96 -6.55 16.78
CA ALA A 107 -3.39 -6.49 16.51
C ALA A 107 -3.67 -5.93 15.10
N ALA A 108 -2.96 -4.90 14.66
CA ALA A 108 -3.13 -4.32 13.33
C ALA A 108 -2.71 -5.28 12.20
N VAL A 109 -1.68 -6.10 12.40
CA VAL A 109 -1.22 -7.09 11.41
C VAL A 109 -2.15 -8.32 11.36
N SER A 110 -2.80 -8.66 12.47
CA SER A 110 -3.73 -9.80 12.54
C SER A 110 -4.95 -9.67 11.61
N VAL A 111 -5.34 -8.43 11.28
CA VAL A 111 -6.43 -8.13 10.35
C VAL A 111 -5.92 -8.23 8.92
N LYS A 112 -6.04 -9.42 8.33
CA LYS A 112 -5.53 -9.70 6.97
C LYS A 112 -6.07 -8.75 5.90
N GLU A 113 -7.30 -8.23 6.06
CA GLU A 113 -7.88 -7.35 5.04
C GLU A 113 -7.17 -6.00 4.88
N ASP A 114 -6.39 -5.56 5.87
CA ASP A 114 -5.73 -4.26 5.82
C ASP A 114 -4.30 -4.30 5.24
N CYS A 115 -3.72 -5.50 5.07
CA CYS A 115 -2.40 -5.75 4.48
C CYS A 115 -1.30 -4.85 5.09
N TYR A 116 -1.25 -4.73 6.42
CA TYR A 116 -0.20 -3.96 7.09
C TYR A 116 1.09 -4.77 7.21
N PRO A 117 2.26 -4.15 6.95
CA PRO A 117 3.53 -4.82 7.11
C PRO A 117 3.84 -5.16 8.57
N PRO A 118 4.47 -6.31 8.85
CA PRO A 118 4.93 -6.64 10.18
C PRO A 118 5.96 -5.62 10.64
N ARG A 119 6.05 -5.38 11.94
CA ARG A 119 7.07 -4.50 12.51
C ARG A 119 8.44 -5.18 12.44
N PRO A 120 9.51 -4.49 11.99
CA PRO A 120 10.85 -5.04 12.02
C PRO A 120 11.46 -4.98 13.43
N ASP A 121 12.48 -5.81 13.68
CA ASP A 121 13.17 -5.85 14.97
C ASP A 121 14.25 -4.77 15.12
N ASP A 122 14.75 -4.22 14.00
CA ASP A 122 15.80 -3.21 13.95
C ASP A 122 15.30 -1.76 14.12
N MET A 123 13.99 -1.56 14.37
CA MET A 123 13.38 -0.24 14.50
C MET A 123 12.51 -0.09 15.76
N PRO A 124 12.61 1.04 16.49
CA PRO A 124 11.70 1.33 17.60
C PRO A 124 10.23 1.38 17.17
N GLU A 125 9.34 0.81 17.98
CA GLU A 125 7.92 0.69 17.65
C GLU A 125 7.22 2.03 17.33
N PRO A 126 7.45 3.14 18.08
CA PRO A 126 6.84 4.42 17.76
C PRO A 126 7.31 5.00 16.42
N GLU A 127 8.57 4.72 16.04
CA GLU A 127 9.15 5.18 14.78
C GLU A 127 8.57 4.40 13.60
N TRP A 128 8.50 3.07 13.72
CA TRP A 128 7.80 2.22 12.76
C TRP A 128 6.34 2.67 12.58
N THR A 129 5.66 2.93 13.70
CA THR A 129 4.27 3.39 13.68
C THR A 129 4.13 4.71 12.92
N ALA A 130 5.07 5.65 13.11
CA ALA A 130 5.08 6.92 12.40
C ALA A 130 5.34 6.76 10.89
N LEU A 131 6.20 5.81 10.49
CA LEU A 131 6.52 5.56 9.09
C LEU A 131 5.32 4.99 8.33
N VAL A 132 4.58 4.05 8.94
CA VAL A 132 3.52 3.27 8.30
C VAL A 132 2.13 3.88 8.46
N PHE A 133 1.75 4.31 9.67
CA PHE A 133 0.34 4.62 10.00
C PHE A 133 0.04 6.13 10.11
N ASP A 134 1.05 6.97 10.27
CA ASP A 134 0.84 8.41 10.37
C ASP A 134 0.49 9.07 9.03
N LYS A 135 0.16 10.36 9.05
CA LYS A 135 0.20 11.18 7.84
C LYS A 135 1.61 11.11 7.23
N PRO A 136 1.74 11.27 5.91
CA PRO A 136 3.02 11.13 5.25
C PRO A 136 3.90 12.34 5.56
N TRP A 137 4.78 12.18 6.55
CA TRP A 137 5.77 13.16 6.98
C TRP A 137 7.16 12.74 6.53
N CYS A 138 7.99 13.72 6.19
CA CYS A 138 9.40 13.49 5.90
C CYS A 138 10.13 13.18 7.22
N THR A 139 10.77 12.02 7.32
CA THR A 139 11.64 11.65 8.45
C THR A 139 12.80 12.64 8.60
N GLY A 140 13.27 13.24 7.50
CA GLY A 140 14.42 14.14 7.50
C GLY A 140 14.13 15.54 8.06
N CYS A 141 13.04 16.18 7.62
CA CYS A 141 12.72 17.58 7.97
C CYS A 141 11.39 17.75 8.72
N GLY A 142 10.60 16.70 8.89
CA GLY A 142 9.27 16.75 9.51
C GLY A 142 8.16 17.38 8.64
N GLY A 143 8.47 17.85 7.43
CA GLY A 143 7.49 18.43 6.50
C GLY A 143 6.52 17.39 5.92
N ARG A 144 5.38 17.82 5.39
CA ARG A 144 4.47 16.91 4.65
C ARG A 144 5.13 16.46 3.35
N THR A 145 4.91 15.21 2.98
CA THR A 145 5.39 14.66 1.72
C THR A 145 4.36 13.73 1.12
N SER A 146 4.35 13.57 -0.21
CA SER A 146 3.58 12.52 -0.89
C SER A 146 4.44 11.30 -1.21
N SER A 147 5.73 11.31 -0.83
CA SER A 147 6.63 10.18 -1.06
C SER A 147 6.17 8.94 -0.30
N ARG A 148 6.37 7.79 -0.93
CA ARG A 148 6.22 6.48 -0.30
C ARG A 148 7.34 6.24 0.72
N PRO A 149 7.11 5.39 1.74
CA PRO A 149 8.20 4.84 2.54
C PRO A 149 9.23 4.15 1.65
N ARG A 150 10.47 4.17 2.11
CA ARG A 150 11.57 3.37 1.57
C ARG A 150 11.90 2.33 2.60
N TRP A 151 11.48 1.11 2.33
CA TRP A 151 11.42 0.09 3.36
C TRP A 151 12.81 -0.39 3.75
N MET A 152 13.72 -0.51 2.77
CA MET A 152 15.11 -0.91 3.03
C MET A 152 15.88 0.22 3.72
N LEU A 153 15.60 1.48 3.38
CA LEU A 153 16.24 2.63 4.04
C LEU A 153 15.57 3.05 5.35
N ARG A 154 14.41 2.46 5.71
CA ARG A 154 13.67 2.75 6.94
C ARG A 154 13.22 4.22 7.07
N VAL A 155 12.99 4.92 5.95
CA VAL A 155 12.69 6.36 5.95
C VAL A 155 11.62 6.74 4.94
N ARG A 156 10.95 7.88 5.18
CA ARG A 156 10.14 8.57 4.17
C ARG A 156 10.73 9.95 3.96
N LEU A 157 11.16 10.29 2.75
CA LEU A 157 11.84 11.56 2.49
C LEU A 157 11.10 12.40 1.44
N CYS A 158 10.99 13.72 1.65
CA CYS A 158 10.57 14.65 0.60
C CYS A 158 11.66 14.77 -0.49
N THR A 159 11.34 15.38 -1.62
CA THR A 159 12.27 15.52 -2.74
C THR A 159 13.58 16.22 -2.37
N GLU A 160 13.52 17.24 -1.53
CA GLU A 160 14.70 17.97 -1.05
C GLU A 160 15.57 17.08 -0.15
N CYS A 161 14.99 16.47 0.88
CA CYS A 161 15.74 15.56 1.75
C CYS A 161 16.26 14.32 1.03
N MET A 162 15.61 13.87 -0.06
CA MET A 162 16.16 12.81 -0.91
C MET A 162 17.43 13.26 -1.63
N ALA A 163 17.52 14.51 -2.07
CA ALA A 163 18.71 15.06 -2.72
C ALA A 163 19.89 15.16 -1.75
N GLU A 164 19.58 15.51 -0.51
CA GLU A 164 20.55 15.78 0.55
C GLU A 164 21.05 14.50 1.22
N LYS A 165 20.13 13.58 1.55
CA LYS A 165 20.41 12.45 2.46
C LYS A 165 20.65 11.12 1.75
N LEU A 166 20.42 11.05 0.44
CA LEU A 166 20.60 9.82 -0.34
C LEU A 166 21.67 10.00 -1.40
N LEU A 167 22.50 8.98 -1.57
CA LEU A 167 23.55 8.96 -2.58
C LEU A 167 23.36 7.75 -3.51
N PRO A 168 23.49 7.91 -4.84
CA PRO A 168 23.53 6.77 -5.74
C PRO A 168 24.72 5.86 -5.49
N VAL A 169 24.50 4.54 -5.49
CA VAL A 169 25.56 3.54 -5.25
C VAL A 169 26.74 3.71 -6.20
N CYS A 170 26.48 3.93 -7.50
CA CYS A 170 27.54 4.14 -8.49
C CYS A 170 28.43 5.36 -8.21
N VAL A 171 27.93 6.35 -7.49
CA VAL A 171 28.72 7.51 -7.03
C VAL A 171 29.40 7.21 -5.71
N ALA A 172 28.76 6.46 -4.82
CA ALA A 172 29.33 6.07 -3.53
C ALA A 172 30.58 5.20 -3.69
N MET A 173 30.58 4.23 -4.61
CA MET A 173 31.69 3.30 -4.83
C MET A 173 33.03 3.98 -5.13
N THR A 174 33.02 5.19 -5.71
CA THR A 174 34.26 5.93 -6.02
C THR A 174 34.87 6.65 -4.82
N GLN A 175 34.19 6.65 -3.67
CA GLN A 175 34.54 7.45 -2.50
C GLN A 175 34.98 6.63 -1.29
N ILE A 176 35.08 5.30 -1.40
CA ILE A 176 35.30 4.42 -0.25
C ILE A 176 36.75 3.94 -0.25
N PRO A 177 37.57 4.38 0.73
CA PRO A 177 38.94 3.91 0.86
C PRO A 177 38.95 2.46 1.36
N HIS A 178 39.92 1.68 0.91
CA HIS A 178 40.18 0.31 1.38
C HIS A 178 39.02 -0.69 1.19
N MET A 179 38.01 -0.38 0.38
CA MET A 179 36.95 -1.31 0.01
C MET A 179 37.50 -2.49 -0.79
N ASP A 180 36.90 -3.66 -0.61
CA ASP A 180 37.18 -4.82 -1.46
C ASP A 180 36.61 -4.59 -2.87
N PRO A 181 37.41 -4.70 -3.95
CA PRO A 181 36.89 -4.56 -5.31
C PRO A 181 35.85 -5.62 -5.69
N ASP A 182 35.83 -6.77 -5.02
CA ASP A 182 34.92 -7.88 -5.33
C ASP A 182 33.59 -7.82 -4.54
N VAL A 183 33.47 -6.89 -3.58
CA VAL A 183 32.24 -6.71 -2.77
C VAL A 183 31.35 -5.63 -3.38
N ASP A 184 30.04 -5.91 -3.48
CA ASP A 184 29.06 -4.90 -3.88
C ASP A 184 28.49 -4.18 -2.65
N LEU A 185 28.42 -2.83 -2.70
CA LEU A 185 27.80 -2.02 -1.66
C LEU A 185 26.34 -2.40 -1.39
N ILE A 186 25.68 -2.94 -2.42
CA ILE A 186 24.29 -3.35 -2.34
C ILE A 186 24.11 -4.48 -1.32
N ASP A 187 25.12 -5.33 -1.14
CA ASP A 187 25.10 -6.48 -0.23
C ASP A 187 25.47 -6.09 1.20
N VAL A 188 26.47 -5.23 1.37
CA VAL A 188 26.94 -4.80 2.70
C VAL A 188 26.14 -3.67 3.32
N LEU A 189 25.45 -2.83 2.53
CA LEU A 189 24.72 -1.67 3.06
C LEU A 189 23.23 -1.68 2.71
N PRO A 190 22.37 -1.10 3.57
CA PRO A 190 20.97 -0.86 3.23
C PRO A 190 20.83 0.00 1.98
N CYS A 191 20.51 -0.64 0.86
CA CYS A 191 20.29 0.00 -0.41
C CYS A 191 18.85 -0.23 -0.85
N GLU A 192 18.12 0.81 -1.30
CA GLU A 192 16.79 0.61 -1.86
C GLU A 192 16.93 -0.07 -3.23
N ARG A 193 16.84 -1.40 -3.25
CA ARG A 193 16.91 -2.24 -4.44
C ARG A 193 15.59 -2.15 -5.22
N GLY A 194 15.70 -2.11 -6.54
CA GLY A 194 14.56 -2.41 -7.40
C GLY A 194 14.28 -3.91 -7.31
N VAL A 195 13.14 -4.30 -6.74
CA VAL A 195 12.76 -5.71 -6.66
C VAL A 195 12.59 -6.26 -8.09
N PHE A 196 13.41 -7.24 -8.46
CA PHE A 196 13.13 -8.20 -9.51
C PHE A 196 12.66 -9.48 -8.82
N THR A 197 11.38 -9.62 -8.51
CA THR A 197 10.85 -10.91 -8.07
C THR A 197 10.43 -11.71 -9.29
N SER A 198 11.18 -12.79 -9.52
CA SER A 198 11.07 -13.71 -10.65
C SER A 198 9.90 -14.69 -10.52
N THR A 199 8.66 -14.21 -10.59
CA THR A 199 7.51 -15.13 -10.75
C THR A 199 6.44 -14.67 -11.73
N PHE A 200 6.72 -13.70 -12.61
CA PHE A 200 5.86 -13.45 -13.78
C PHE A 200 6.64 -12.78 -14.93
N ILE A 201 7.55 -13.50 -15.60
CA ILE A 201 7.88 -13.16 -16.99
C ILE A 201 6.76 -13.71 -17.87
N VAL A 202 5.63 -13.01 -17.93
CA VAL A 202 4.80 -12.93 -19.14
C VAL A 202 4.12 -11.56 -19.17
N GLN A 203 4.54 -10.72 -20.13
CA GLN A 203 3.82 -9.54 -20.61
C GLN A 203 3.48 -8.45 -19.58
N THR A 204 4.46 -7.65 -19.18
CA THR A 204 4.45 -6.21 -19.50
C THR A 204 5.81 -5.63 -19.18
N GLN A 205 6.50 -5.14 -20.21
CA GLN A 205 7.77 -4.42 -20.13
C GLN A 205 7.60 -3.01 -19.51
N SER A 206 6.61 -2.81 -18.63
CA SER A 206 6.15 -1.52 -18.12
C SER A 206 6.25 -1.36 -16.59
N LEU A 207 6.48 -2.43 -15.82
CA LEU A 207 6.41 -2.37 -14.34
C LEU A 207 7.75 -2.44 -13.59
N ILE A 208 8.88 -2.17 -14.27
CA ILE A 208 10.12 -1.73 -13.57
C ILE A 208 9.89 -0.34 -12.89
N ALA A 209 8.76 0.28 -13.24
CA ALA A 209 7.89 1.20 -12.51
C ALA A 209 8.29 1.72 -11.11
N SER A 210 8.25 0.79 -10.17
CA SER A 210 7.77 1.09 -8.80
C SER A 210 8.84 1.01 -7.73
N HIS A 211 10.00 0.41 -7.98
CA HIS A 211 10.99 0.10 -6.93
C HIS A 211 12.32 0.83 -7.11
N THR A 212 12.29 1.96 -7.80
CA THR A 212 13.49 2.72 -8.12
C THR A 212 13.22 4.20 -8.00
N VAL A 213 14.28 4.94 -7.69
CA VAL A 213 14.17 6.27 -7.13
C VAL A 213 14.23 7.29 -8.25
N ASN A 214 13.20 8.13 -8.35
CA ASN A 214 13.35 9.41 -9.04
C ASN A 214 14.32 10.27 -8.23
N TYR A 215 15.58 10.28 -8.64
CA TYR A 215 16.55 11.22 -8.09
C TYR A 215 16.07 12.66 -8.40
N PRO A 216 16.03 13.57 -7.42
CA PRO A 216 15.56 14.94 -7.63
C PRO A 216 16.50 15.66 -8.59
N SER A 217 16.11 15.68 -9.86
CA SER A 217 16.78 16.40 -10.93
C SER A 217 15.74 17.02 -11.84
N SER A 218 15.96 18.29 -12.19
CA SER A 218 15.16 19.01 -13.19
C SER A 218 15.36 18.44 -14.60
N ASP A 219 16.50 17.77 -14.82
CA ASP A 219 16.91 17.16 -16.08
C ASP A 219 16.28 15.78 -16.27
N ARG A 220 15.55 15.61 -17.38
CA ARG A 220 14.72 14.42 -17.69
C ARG A 220 15.56 13.16 -17.91
N GLU A 221 16.81 13.28 -18.37
CA GLU A 221 17.75 12.16 -18.51
C GLU A 221 18.36 11.73 -17.16
N LYS A 222 18.43 12.64 -16.19
CA LYS A 222 18.93 12.36 -14.82
C LYS A 222 17.84 11.86 -13.86
N LYS A 223 16.59 11.76 -14.31
CA LYS A 223 15.50 11.02 -13.63
C LYS A 223 15.65 9.50 -13.80
N THR A 224 16.85 9.04 -14.17
CA THR A 224 17.17 7.62 -14.20
C THR A 224 17.04 7.05 -12.79
N ARG A 225 16.39 5.90 -12.77
CA ARG A 225 16.19 5.04 -11.62
C ARG A 225 17.54 4.55 -11.11
N LYS A 226 17.94 5.00 -9.93
CA LYS A 226 19.21 4.60 -9.31
C LYS A 226 18.94 3.82 -8.02
N ILE A 227 19.79 2.83 -7.79
CA ILE A 227 19.95 2.24 -6.47
C ILE A 227 20.65 3.28 -5.60
N VAL A 228 20.07 3.56 -4.44
CA VAL A 228 20.57 4.58 -3.53
C VAL A 228 20.67 4.03 -2.12
N LEU A 229 21.61 4.59 -1.38
CA LEU A 229 21.85 4.35 0.03
C LEU A 229 21.74 5.66 0.81
N ARG A 230 21.66 5.59 2.14
CA ARG A 230 21.74 6.80 2.97
C ARG A 230 23.18 7.23 3.10
N VAL A 231 23.40 8.55 3.04
CA VAL A 231 24.73 9.13 3.27
C VAL A 231 25.27 8.71 4.64
N ASP A 232 24.44 8.73 5.68
CA ASP A 232 24.83 8.32 7.03
C ASP A 232 25.37 6.88 7.08
N ASP A 233 24.71 5.94 6.40
CA ASP A 233 25.10 4.52 6.40
C ASP A 233 26.45 4.33 5.68
N LEU A 234 26.68 5.09 4.60
CA LEU A 234 27.95 5.10 3.88
C LEU A 234 29.10 5.67 4.73
N GLU A 235 28.86 6.76 5.47
CA GLU A 235 29.90 7.36 6.31
C GLU A 235 30.28 6.43 7.47
N VAL A 236 29.30 5.73 8.07
CA VAL A 236 29.58 4.69 9.08
C VAL A 236 30.45 3.57 8.50
N TYR A 237 30.17 3.11 7.28
CA TYR A 237 30.96 2.08 6.61
C TYR A 237 32.40 2.54 6.32
N LYS A 238 32.57 3.75 5.77
CA LYS A 238 33.89 4.35 5.50
C LYS A 238 34.73 4.44 6.78
N GLU A 239 34.11 4.92 7.86
CA GLU A 239 34.78 5.05 9.16
C GLU A 239 35.14 3.67 9.74
N GLY A 240 34.28 2.67 9.57
CA GLY A 240 34.56 1.28 9.93
C GLY A 240 35.80 0.73 9.23
N LEU A 241 35.87 0.86 7.90
CA LEU A 241 37.02 0.42 7.10
C LEU A 241 38.32 1.15 7.48
N LYS A 242 38.23 2.45 7.76
CA LYS A 242 39.38 3.25 8.18
C LYS A 242 39.90 2.80 9.54
N ASN A 243 39.02 2.64 10.53
CA ASN A 243 39.39 2.16 11.86
C ASN A 243 40.00 0.75 11.79
N LEU A 244 39.46 -0.11 10.93
CA LEU A 244 39.99 -1.45 10.71
C LEU A 244 41.40 -1.41 10.10
N ARG A 245 41.63 -0.49 9.15
CA ARG A 245 42.96 -0.28 8.56
C ARG A 245 43.98 0.25 9.58
N GLU A 246 43.55 1.14 10.48
CA GLU A 246 44.41 1.64 11.56
C GLU A 246 44.75 0.53 12.57
N GLN A 247 43.80 -0.35 12.88
CA GLN A 247 43.99 -1.46 13.81
C GLN A 247 44.87 -2.57 13.23
N TYR A 248 44.75 -2.85 11.93
CA TYR A 248 45.49 -3.91 11.24
C TYR A 248 46.30 -3.31 10.07
N PRO A 249 47.53 -2.81 10.32
CA PRO A 249 48.35 -2.22 9.25
C PRO A 249 48.92 -3.23 8.24
N ASP A 250 49.02 -4.50 8.64
CA ASP A 250 49.47 -5.59 7.76
C ASP A 250 48.40 -5.90 6.71
N ASP A 251 48.78 -5.90 5.43
CA ASP A 251 47.82 -6.03 4.32
C ASP A 251 47.11 -7.39 4.30
N THR A 252 47.77 -8.47 4.73
CA THR A 252 47.16 -9.81 4.74
C THR A 252 46.14 -9.93 5.86
N VAL A 253 46.51 -9.50 7.06
CA VAL A 253 45.60 -9.51 8.22
C VAL A 253 44.45 -8.53 7.98
N PHE A 254 44.72 -7.36 7.40
CA PHE A 254 43.68 -6.39 7.04
C PHE A 254 42.64 -6.98 6.08
N ALA A 255 43.08 -7.66 5.02
CA ALA A 255 42.18 -8.27 4.04
C ALA A 255 41.26 -9.31 4.69
N GLU A 256 41.79 -10.16 5.57
CA GLU A 256 41.01 -11.13 6.33
C GLU A 256 39.99 -10.45 7.26
N GLN A 257 40.42 -9.44 8.01
CA GLN A 257 39.54 -8.72 8.93
C GLN A 257 38.46 -7.92 8.18
N ARG A 258 38.80 -7.31 7.05
CA ARG A 258 37.85 -6.60 6.19
C ARG A 258 36.77 -7.54 5.68
N LYS A 259 37.16 -8.74 5.23
CA LYS A 259 36.21 -9.76 4.77
C LYS A 259 35.24 -10.15 5.88
N LEU A 260 35.72 -10.38 7.11
CA LEU A 260 34.86 -10.67 8.26
C LEU A 260 33.92 -9.50 8.61
N PHE A 261 34.41 -8.27 8.48
CA PHE A 261 33.60 -7.07 8.66
C PHE A 261 32.48 -7.00 7.61
N ASP A 262 32.80 -7.17 6.33
CA ASP A 262 31.82 -7.17 5.23
C ASP A 262 30.81 -8.32 5.38
N GLU A 263 31.26 -9.52 5.73
CA GLU A 263 30.38 -10.66 6.04
C GLU A 263 29.41 -10.35 7.18
N SER A 264 29.87 -9.67 8.23
CA SER A 264 29.00 -9.25 9.34
C SER A 264 27.93 -8.23 8.91
N LEU A 265 28.28 -7.33 7.99
CA LEU A 265 27.37 -6.33 7.44
C LEU A 265 26.34 -6.96 6.49
N MET A 266 26.78 -7.89 5.64
CA MET A 266 25.87 -8.67 4.78
C MET A 266 24.84 -9.44 5.62
N ALA A 267 25.29 -10.14 6.66
CA ALA A 267 24.42 -10.87 7.57
C ALA A 267 23.42 -9.96 8.31
N ALA A 268 23.81 -8.72 8.63
CA ALA A 268 22.91 -7.73 9.23
C ALA A 268 21.92 -7.11 8.21
N SER A 269 22.32 -7.03 6.93
CA SER A 269 21.51 -6.45 5.84
C SER A 269 20.43 -7.42 5.34
N GLU A 270 20.71 -8.72 5.33
CA GLU A 270 19.81 -9.79 4.84
C GLU A 270 18.39 -9.76 5.46
N PRO A 271 18.21 -9.85 6.80
CA PRO A 271 16.85 -9.85 7.38
C PRO A 271 16.11 -8.53 7.13
N ARG A 272 16.85 -7.43 6.97
CA ARG A 272 16.28 -6.12 6.64
C ARG A 272 15.78 -6.07 5.20
N LEU A 273 16.50 -6.71 4.27
CA LEU A 273 16.07 -6.87 2.88
C LEU A 273 14.79 -7.70 2.78
N GLU A 274 14.77 -8.89 3.39
CA GLU A 274 13.59 -9.76 3.41
C GLU A 274 12.36 -9.03 3.95
N HIS A 275 12.53 -8.31 5.06
CA HIS A 275 11.48 -7.50 5.64
C HIS A 275 11.03 -6.37 4.70
N ALA A 276 11.96 -5.68 4.06
CA ALA A 276 11.65 -4.61 3.11
C ALA A 276 10.88 -5.12 1.89
N GLU A 277 11.25 -6.29 1.35
CA GLU A 277 10.54 -6.96 0.25
C GLU A 277 9.12 -7.34 0.65
N SER A 278 8.94 -7.90 1.85
CA SER A 278 7.61 -8.18 2.40
C SER A 278 6.74 -6.92 2.50
N CYS A 279 7.33 -5.79 2.95
CA CYS A 279 6.62 -4.52 3.02
C CYS A 279 6.19 -4.00 1.64
N LEU A 280 7.07 -4.11 0.65
CA LEU A 280 6.79 -3.72 -0.73
C LEU A 280 5.64 -4.54 -1.33
N TYR A 281 5.68 -5.86 -1.14
CA TYR A 281 4.63 -6.77 -1.58
C TYR A 281 3.27 -6.40 -0.98
N LEU A 282 3.21 -6.16 0.34
CA LEU A 282 1.97 -5.79 1.02
C LEU A 282 1.45 -4.42 0.58
N GLU A 283 2.33 -3.46 0.31
CA GLU A 283 1.94 -2.16 -0.23
C GLU A 283 1.33 -2.27 -1.63
N GLU A 284 1.89 -3.15 -2.48
CA GLU A 284 1.37 -3.44 -3.82
C GLU A 284 0.01 -4.13 -3.75
N LEU A 285 -0.11 -5.20 -2.96
CA LEU A 285 -1.36 -5.91 -2.73
C LEU A 285 -2.47 -4.96 -2.24
N LYS A 286 -2.15 -4.07 -1.29
CA LYS A 286 -3.08 -3.03 -0.82
C LYS A 286 -3.44 -2.03 -1.92
N GLY A 287 -2.54 -1.77 -2.87
CA GLY A 287 -2.81 -0.99 -4.08
C GLY A 287 -3.82 -1.69 -4.99
N GLU A 288 -3.60 -2.97 -5.27
CA GLU A 288 -4.46 -3.80 -6.12
C GLU A 288 -5.85 -3.96 -5.52
N MET A 289 -5.96 -4.31 -4.24
CA MET A 289 -7.25 -4.43 -3.54
C MET A 289 -8.05 -3.12 -3.63
N ARG A 290 -7.42 -1.97 -3.40
CA ARG A 290 -8.07 -0.66 -3.59
C ARG A 290 -8.47 -0.41 -5.05
N GLY A 291 -7.68 -0.89 -6.00
CA GLY A 291 -8.00 -0.85 -7.42
C GLY A 291 -9.27 -1.65 -7.73
N ASN A 292 -9.33 -2.88 -7.21
CA ASN A 292 -10.47 -3.80 -7.34
C ASN A 292 -11.73 -3.23 -6.67
N ASP A 293 -11.63 -2.73 -5.43
CA ASP A 293 -12.74 -2.08 -4.74
C ASP A 293 -13.30 -0.90 -5.55
N ASN A 294 -12.42 -0.07 -6.11
CA ASN A 294 -12.83 1.04 -6.98
C ASN A 294 -13.48 0.56 -8.28
N TYR A 295 -13.05 -0.58 -8.83
CA TYR A 295 -13.64 -1.18 -10.02
C TYR A 295 -15.04 -1.73 -9.71
N TYR A 296 -15.19 -2.53 -8.66
CA TYR A 296 -16.49 -3.08 -8.24
C TYR A 296 -17.46 -1.97 -7.88
N ALA A 297 -17.04 -0.93 -7.15
CA ALA A 297 -17.91 0.22 -6.84
C ALA A 297 -18.39 0.97 -8.10
N LYS A 298 -17.60 1.00 -9.18
CA LYS A 298 -18.04 1.56 -10.48
C LYS A 298 -19.02 0.64 -11.20
N ALA A 299 -18.78 -0.68 -11.14
CA ALA A 299 -19.67 -1.68 -11.72
C ALA A 299 -21.04 -1.67 -11.02
N ASP A 300 -21.07 -1.71 -9.68
CA ASP A 300 -22.29 -1.64 -8.88
C ASP A 300 -23.09 -0.37 -9.21
N ARG A 301 -22.41 0.78 -9.32
CA ARG A 301 -23.04 2.04 -9.70
C ARG A 301 -23.65 1.97 -11.10
N HIS A 302 -22.94 1.39 -12.05
CA HIS A 302 -23.43 1.22 -13.41
C HIS A 302 -24.66 0.32 -13.45
N ASP A 303 -24.67 -0.76 -12.68
CA ASP A 303 -25.79 -1.70 -12.62
C ASP A 303 -27.01 -1.08 -11.92
N ASP A 304 -26.82 -0.25 -10.89
CA ASP A 304 -27.89 0.56 -10.27
C ASP A 304 -28.50 1.54 -11.29
N ILE A 305 -27.68 2.27 -12.05
CA ILE A 305 -28.17 3.19 -13.11
C ILE A 305 -28.94 2.42 -14.18
N LYS A 306 -28.44 1.27 -14.62
CA LYS A 306 -29.13 0.40 -15.58
C LYS A 306 -30.49 -0.03 -15.03
N GLY A 307 -30.54 -0.52 -13.79
CA GLY A 307 -31.78 -0.92 -13.14
C GLY A 307 -32.82 0.21 -13.14
N ARG A 308 -32.41 1.41 -12.75
CA ARG A 308 -33.30 2.59 -12.75
C ARG A 308 -33.79 2.99 -14.14
N LEU A 309 -32.96 2.85 -15.17
CA LEU A 309 -33.38 3.13 -16.56
C LEU A 309 -34.34 2.06 -17.09
N LEU A 310 -34.14 0.79 -16.73
CA LEU A 310 -35.11 -0.27 -17.02
C LEU A 310 -36.45 -0.03 -16.33
N ASP A 311 -36.42 0.41 -15.07
CA ASP A 311 -37.63 0.77 -14.30
C ASP A 311 -38.38 1.97 -14.92
N LEU A 312 -37.66 2.85 -15.62
CA LEU A 312 -38.24 3.95 -16.41
C LEU A 312 -38.80 3.50 -17.77
N GLY A 313 -38.63 2.23 -18.14
CA GLY A 313 -39.20 1.62 -19.35
C GLY A 313 -38.31 1.62 -20.60
N TYR A 314 -37.01 1.90 -20.46
CA TYR A 314 -36.08 1.79 -21.59
C TYR A 314 -35.76 0.31 -21.92
N ASP A 315 -35.49 0.01 -23.20
CA ASP A 315 -35.17 -1.34 -23.65
C ASP A 315 -33.77 -1.76 -23.18
N ARG A 316 -33.62 -3.06 -22.88
CA ARG A 316 -32.36 -3.66 -22.42
C ARG A 316 -31.20 -3.36 -23.39
N ARG A 317 -31.45 -3.38 -24.70
CA ARG A 317 -30.44 -3.13 -25.74
C ARG A 317 -29.90 -1.70 -25.69
N ASP A 318 -30.75 -0.74 -25.34
CA ASP A 318 -30.37 0.68 -25.28
C ASP A 318 -29.54 0.95 -24.01
N VAL A 319 -29.84 0.27 -22.89
CA VAL A 319 -29.14 0.45 -21.62
C VAL A 319 -27.88 -0.42 -21.47
N GLU A 320 -27.77 -1.54 -22.19
CA GLU A 320 -26.57 -2.39 -22.17
C GLU A 320 -25.44 -1.90 -23.08
N HIS A 321 -25.67 -0.84 -23.85
CA HIS A 321 -24.71 -0.27 -24.77
C HIS A 321 -23.41 0.19 -24.07
N GLU A 322 -22.25 -0.08 -24.68
CA GLU A 322 -20.93 0.17 -24.07
C GLU A 322 -20.67 1.66 -23.79
N GLU A 323 -21.26 2.56 -24.58
CA GLU A 323 -21.17 4.01 -24.36
C GLU A 323 -21.77 4.44 -23.01
N LEU A 324 -22.82 3.77 -22.52
CA LEU A 324 -23.40 4.09 -21.22
C LEU A 324 -22.44 3.70 -20.10
N ARG A 325 -21.77 2.54 -20.20
CA ARG A 325 -20.75 2.09 -19.23
C ARG A 325 -19.61 3.09 -19.09
N LYS A 326 -19.17 3.68 -20.20
CA LYS A 326 -18.07 4.66 -20.24
C LYS A 326 -18.52 6.09 -19.88
N HIS A 327 -19.82 6.33 -19.69
CA HIS A 327 -20.33 7.67 -19.46
C HIS A 327 -19.81 8.29 -18.15
N ARG A 328 -19.51 9.60 -18.18
CA ARG A 328 -18.83 10.31 -17.07
C ARG A 328 -19.56 10.30 -15.73
N TYR A 329 -20.89 10.19 -15.72
CA TYR A 329 -21.69 10.11 -14.49
C TYR A 329 -21.94 8.68 -14.01
N VAL A 330 -21.61 7.71 -14.85
CA VAL A 330 -21.79 6.27 -14.63
C VAL A 330 -20.49 5.68 -14.09
N TRP A 331 -19.35 5.93 -14.74
CA TRP A 331 -18.04 5.38 -14.35
C TRP A 331 -17.40 6.13 -13.16
N LYS A 332 -18.03 6.05 -11.99
CA LYS A 332 -17.59 6.70 -10.73
C LYS A 332 -17.57 5.69 -9.60
N SER A 333 -16.53 5.74 -8.76
CA SER A 333 -16.31 4.77 -7.66
C SER A 333 -17.04 5.10 -6.36
N TYR A 334 -18.09 5.91 -6.42
CA TYR A 334 -18.93 6.20 -5.26
C TYR A 334 -20.38 5.78 -5.51
N PRO A 335 -21.07 5.23 -4.49
CA PRO A 335 -22.45 4.77 -4.63
C PRO A 335 -23.39 5.84 -5.18
N LEU A 336 -24.41 5.41 -5.92
CA LEU A 336 -25.47 6.29 -6.37
C LEU A 336 -26.49 6.48 -5.23
N SER A 337 -26.61 7.71 -4.75
CA SER A 337 -27.69 8.09 -3.82
C SER A 337 -28.86 8.68 -4.60
N GLU A 338 -30.07 8.61 -4.05
CA GLU A 338 -31.28 9.24 -4.63
C GLU A 338 -31.07 10.70 -5.06
N ARG A 339 -30.48 11.52 -4.18
CA ARG A 339 -30.20 12.94 -4.49
C ARG A 339 -29.25 13.17 -5.67
N ILE A 340 -28.37 12.20 -5.92
CA ILE A 340 -27.46 12.26 -7.06
C ILE A 340 -28.21 11.77 -8.30
N TRP A 341 -29.00 10.70 -8.17
CA TRP A 341 -29.86 10.19 -9.23
C TRP A 341 -30.78 11.27 -9.78
N GLU A 342 -31.54 11.98 -8.93
CA GLU A 342 -32.43 13.09 -9.33
C GLU A 342 -31.73 14.14 -10.22
N LYS A 343 -30.43 14.36 -10.00
CA LYS A 343 -29.64 15.33 -10.79
C LYS A 343 -29.14 14.77 -12.12
N ILE A 344 -28.82 13.47 -12.17
CA ILE A 344 -28.24 12.85 -13.36
C ILE A 344 -29.28 12.17 -14.24
N GLU A 345 -30.44 11.81 -13.69
CA GLU A 345 -31.56 11.16 -14.38
C GLU A 345 -31.91 11.85 -15.70
N PRO A 346 -32.18 13.18 -15.77
CA PRO A 346 -32.51 13.81 -17.05
C PRO A 346 -31.39 13.69 -18.08
N VAL A 347 -30.13 13.75 -17.64
CA VAL A 347 -28.96 13.55 -18.51
C VAL A 347 -28.86 12.10 -19.00
N MET A 348 -29.21 11.13 -18.15
CA MET A 348 -29.17 9.71 -18.53
C MET A 348 -30.30 9.38 -19.50
N LYS A 349 -31.49 9.95 -19.31
CA LYS A 349 -32.61 9.81 -20.26
C LYS A 349 -32.25 10.34 -21.65
N GLU A 350 -31.77 11.57 -21.73
CA GLU A 350 -31.32 12.18 -23.00
C GLU A 350 -30.23 11.32 -23.67
N PHE A 351 -29.30 10.78 -22.87
CA PHE A 351 -28.22 9.94 -23.39
C PHE A 351 -28.72 8.62 -23.98
N VAL A 352 -29.62 7.92 -23.27
CA VAL A 352 -30.18 6.64 -23.70
C VAL A 352 -31.14 6.82 -24.87
N GLU A 353 -31.88 7.93 -24.92
CA GLU A 353 -32.74 8.29 -26.06
C GLU A 353 -31.93 8.42 -27.35
N ARG A 354 -30.77 9.08 -27.32
CA ARG A 354 -29.86 9.14 -28.48
C ARG A 354 -29.36 7.77 -28.93
N ILE A 355 -29.10 6.85 -28.00
CA ILE A 355 -28.69 5.48 -28.33
C ILE A 355 -29.85 4.74 -29.01
N ARG A 356 -31.06 4.86 -28.43
CA ARG A 356 -32.28 4.26 -28.97
C ARG A 356 -32.59 4.76 -30.37
N GLU A 357 -32.50 6.07 -30.61
CA GLU A 357 -32.73 6.67 -31.94
C GLU A 357 -31.75 6.13 -32.98
N ARG A 358 -30.47 6.00 -32.62
CA ARG A 358 -29.44 5.44 -33.50
C ARG A 358 -29.75 3.98 -33.87
N ARG A 359 -30.11 3.16 -32.88
CA ARG A 359 -30.51 1.77 -33.11
C ARG A 359 -31.72 1.67 -34.04
N ILE A 360 -32.77 2.46 -33.80
CA ILE A 360 -33.97 2.46 -34.64
C ILE A 360 -33.61 2.85 -36.08
N ASN A 361 -32.77 3.88 -36.27
CA ASN A 361 -32.34 4.30 -37.61
C ASN A 361 -31.55 3.21 -38.34
N GLU A 362 -30.63 2.52 -37.64
CA GLU A 362 -29.86 1.41 -38.20
C GLU A 362 -30.78 0.24 -38.59
N GLU A 363 -31.75 -0.12 -37.74
CA GLU A 363 -32.75 -1.16 -38.02
C GLU A 363 -33.62 -0.80 -39.24
N VAL A 364 -34.03 0.47 -39.38
CA VAL A 364 -34.81 0.95 -40.54
C VAL A 364 -33.99 0.92 -41.83
N SER A 365 -32.72 1.32 -41.77
CA SER A 365 -31.82 1.28 -42.94
C SER A 365 -31.54 -0.16 -43.40
N GLN A 366 -31.27 -1.08 -42.48
CA GLN A 366 -31.06 -2.50 -42.82
C GLN A 366 -32.33 -3.14 -43.39
N GLY A 367 -33.50 -2.84 -42.82
CA GLY A 367 -34.78 -3.31 -43.36
C GLY A 367 -35.12 -2.74 -44.75
N SER A 368 -34.57 -1.58 -45.12
CA SER A 368 -34.75 -1.00 -46.46
C SER A 368 -33.83 -1.60 -47.54
N GLU A 369 -32.67 -2.14 -47.16
CA GLU A 369 -31.74 -2.84 -48.06
C GLU A 369 -32.18 -4.28 -48.36
N GLU A 370 -32.79 -4.98 -47.39
CA GLU A 370 -33.28 -6.36 -47.59
C GLU A 370 -34.54 -6.47 -48.48
N VAL A 371 -35.28 -5.38 -48.69
CA VAL A 371 -36.49 -5.35 -49.54
C VAL A 371 -36.16 -5.17 -51.03
N PHE A 372 -34.89 -4.90 -51.38
CA PHE A 372 -34.41 -4.90 -52.76
C PHE A 372 -33.33 -5.98 -53.00
N PRO A 373 -33.66 -7.28 -53.00
CA PRO A 373 -32.81 -8.28 -53.63
C PRO A 373 -32.90 -8.12 -55.16
N SER A 374 -31.74 -8.17 -55.81
CA SER A 374 -31.51 -7.96 -57.25
C SER A 374 -32.32 -8.84 -58.19
#